data_AF-Q2U153-F1
#
_entry.id   AF-Q2U153-F1
#
_cell.length_a   1.000
_cell.length_b   1.000
_cell.length_c   1.000
_cell.angle_alpha   90.00
_cell.angle_beta   90.00
_cell.angle_gamma   90.00
#
_symmetry.space_group_name_H-M   'P 1'
#
loop_
_entity.id
_entity.type
_entity.pdbx_description
1 polymer ?
#
loop_
_entity_poly.entity_id
_entity_poly.type
_entity_poly.pdbx_seq_one_letter_code
_entity_poly.pdbx_strand_id
1 'polypeptide(L)'
;MCPLSESKTELFLQEENETGKIVPMVTVVRRRGRLHLVHPPWYRNSLLASTGFLEFANAGDFAANVWNEIPVPRHAMILMAIGGPIALLMSIVALRDFILSWRNVKLLRAERRYLQSLKHDYLASANPDPDLIRLIDSRLGLGWRELGTELIDRVAMDVFLGLGALLVGTGTIMAIWGAHPKVFDASNLLSGFVGNSFAAAFGVVNAVWSVYLARRFHRYDRLCTRAPALSPFRDRLHLRFSKFKWHAVVSGLTGLIAGAASMVTAKMWWGYVVLAPCMVLQLLCNRFWRTQLGYDRPIVSDYDQRGILIRETQEIRDEEKDGPLLDSLASTVTLFNALGALPSPSEALDWTSLDSLVQFMITNDLFDSLCDWLARDKSVPSDVRDAVFRDPSSSSEHTEITVSPDHLLRVPVALQTQLRDLCRQFLQEDGRRVLLYRERYLLEMMGSMLSRESQ
;
A
#
# COMPACT_ATOMS: atom_id res chain seq x y z
N MET A 1 34.48 -18.18 -28.88
CA MET A 1 33.46 -19.17 -29.30
C MET A 1 32.83 -19.72 -28.03
N CYS A 2 31.68 -19.19 -27.64
CA CYS A 2 30.86 -19.68 -26.53
C CYS A 2 29.59 -20.27 -27.14
N PRO A 3 29.06 -21.39 -26.63
CA PRO A 3 27.83 -21.95 -27.15
C PRO A 3 26.64 -21.09 -26.69
N LEU A 4 25.81 -20.73 -27.66
CA LEU A 4 24.47 -20.21 -27.45
C LEU A 4 23.66 -21.27 -26.69
N SER A 5 23.14 -20.91 -25.51
CA SER A 5 22.10 -21.70 -24.84
C SER A 5 20.76 -21.04 -25.14
N GLU A 6 20.10 -21.59 -26.14
CA GLU A 6 18.66 -21.53 -26.35
C GLU A 6 17.96 -22.07 -25.09
N SER A 7 17.33 -21.20 -24.31
CA SER A 7 16.44 -21.60 -23.19
C SER A 7 15.54 -20.43 -22.75
N LYS A 8 15.02 -19.65 -23.71
CA LYS A 8 14.09 -18.54 -23.43
C LYS A 8 12.74 -18.67 -24.12
N THR A 9 12.46 -19.83 -24.73
CA THR A 9 11.37 -19.94 -25.71
C THR A 9 10.26 -20.93 -25.33
N GLU A 10 10.19 -21.40 -24.07
CA GLU A 10 9.16 -22.38 -23.66
C GLU A 10 8.25 -21.94 -22.50
N LEU A 11 8.29 -20.67 -22.06
CA LEU A 11 7.51 -20.21 -20.89
C LEU A 11 6.29 -19.33 -21.23
N PHE A 12 5.95 -19.17 -22.50
CA PHE A 12 4.86 -18.27 -22.91
C PHE A 12 4.00 -18.88 -24.02
N LEU A 13 3.29 -19.94 -23.65
CA LEU A 13 2.02 -20.28 -24.29
C LEU A 13 0.93 -19.93 -23.28
N GLN A 14 0.50 -18.66 -23.34
CA GLN A 14 -0.87 -18.32 -22.96
C GLN A 14 -1.74 -19.12 -23.94
N GLU A 15 -2.27 -20.28 -23.51
CA GLU A 15 -3.23 -21.03 -24.31
C GLU A 15 -4.43 -20.11 -24.56
N GLU A 16 -4.41 -19.42 -25.70
CA GLU A 16 -5.60 -18.95 -26.39
C GLU A 16 -6.46 -20.19 -26.67
N ASN A 17 -7.24 -20.63 -25.69
CA ASN A 17 -8.36 -21.50 -25.99
C ASN A 17 -9.23 -20.77 -27.02
N GLU A 18 -9.71 -21.52 -28.00
CA GLU A 18 -10.41 -21.11 -29.25
C GLU A 18 -11.67 -20.22 -29.06
N THR A 19 -11.90 -19.69 -27.86
CA THR A 19 -12.99 -18.77 -27.49
C THR A 19 -12.51 -17.38 -27.05
N GLY A 20 -11.20 -17.06 -27.09
CA GLY A 20 -10.70 -15.72 -26.76
C GLY A 20 -10.87 -15.31 -25.29
N LYS A 21 -11.20 -16.25 -24.40
CA LYS A 21 -11.33 -16.00 -22.95
C LYS A 21 -9.97 -16.19 -22.27
N ILE A 22 -9.41 -15.09 -21.77
CA ILE A 22 -8.18 -15.09 -20.95
C ILE A 22 -8.50 -15.78 -19.61
N VAL A 23 -7.86 -16.91 -19.33
CA VAL A 23 -7.97 -17.62 -18.04
C VAL A 23 -6.96 -17.00 -17.06
N PRO A 24 -7.38 -16.58 -15.85
CA PRO A 24 -6.46 -16.00 -14.88
C PRO A 24 -5.48 -17.07 -14.38
N MET A 25 -4.19 -16.75 -14.41
CA MET A 25 -3.11 -17.63 -13.94
C MET A 25 -2.35 -16.93 -12.82
N VAL A 26 -2.25 -17.61 -11.68
CA VAL A 26 -1.62 -17.08 -10.48
C VAL A 26 -0.34 -17.83 -10.17
N THR A 27 0.80 -17.14 -10.11
CA THR A 27 2.07 -17.79 -9.79
C THR A 27 2.45 -17.53 -8.34
N VAL A 28 2.67 -18.62 -7.60
CA VAL A 28 3.06 -18.61 -6.19
C VAL A 28 4.40 -19.31 -6.03
N VAL A 29 5.29 -18.73 -5.23
CA VAL A 29 6.60 -19.33 -4.91
C VAL A 29 6.62 -19.76 -3.45
N ARG A 30 6.97 -21.02 -3.22
CA ARG A 30 7.27 -21.52 -1.87
C ARG A 30 8.67 -21.03 -1.48
N ARG A 31 8.79 -20.30 -0.37
CA ARG A 31 10.09 -19.88 0.22
C ARG A 31 10.06 -20.11 1.72
N ARG A 32 11.01 -20.89 2.24
CA ARG A 32 11.12 -21.24 3.68
C ARG A 32 9.79 -21.76 4.27
N GLY A 33 9.12 -22.65 3.55
CA GLY A 33 7.83 -23.22 3.96
C GLY A 33 6.63 -22.27 3.86
N ARG A 34 6.79 -21.05 3.32
CA ARG A 34 5.69 -20.10 3.12
C ARG A 34 5.47 -19.80 1.65
N LEU A 35 4.21 -19.80 1.25
CA LEU A 35 3.77 -19.46 -0.10
C LEU A 35 3.71 -17.93 -0.26
N HIS A 36 4.29 -17.42 -1.34
CA HIS A 36 4.30 -16.01 -1.67
C HIS A 36 3.80 -15.82 -3.10
N LEU A 37 2.73 -15.04 -3.26
CA LEU A 37 2.28 -14.59 -4.58
C LEU A 37 3.40 -13.79 -5.26
N VAL A 38 3.73 -14.17 -6.49
CA VAL A 38 4.71 -13.48 -7.33
C VAL A 38 4.03 -12.81 -8.53
N HIS A 39 3.07 -13.49 -9.15
CA HIS A 39 2.29 -12.96 -10.27
C HIS A 39 0.78 -13.13 -10.06
N PRO A 40 -0.03 -12.10 -10.39
CA PRO A 40 0.41 -10.77 -10.82
C PRO A 40 1.06 -9.96 -9.68
N PRO A 41 1.88 -8.93 -9.97
CA PRO A 41 2.44 -8.05 -8.96
C PRO A 41 1.36 -7.10 -8.40
N TRP A 42 1.38 -6.89 -7.07
CA TRP A 42 0.42 -6.03 -6.38
C TRP A 42 1.10 -4.85 -5.68
N TYR A 43 0.54 -3.66 -5.84
CA TYR A 43 0.75 -2.56 -4.92
C TYR A 43 -0.01 -2.85 -3.63
N ARG A 44 0.67 -2.77 -2.48
CA ARG A 44 0.12 -3.14 -1.18
C ARG A 44 0.15 -1.98 -0.20
N ASN A 45 -0.93 -1.80 0.54
CA ASN A 45 -1.00 -0.98 1.73
C ASN A 45 -0.19 -1.65 2.86
N SER A 46 1.13 -1.47 2.77
CA SER A 46 2.13 -2.15 3.60
C SER A 46 2.63 -1.31 4.77
N LEU A 47 2.07 -0.11 4.98
CA LEU A 47 2.46 0.81 6.07
C LEU A 47 2.31 0.12 7.42
N LEU A 48 3.38 -0.07 8.18
CA LEU A 48 3.33 -0.73 9.48
C LEU A 48 2.55 0.10 10.51
N ALA A 49 1.81 -0.55 11.42
CA ALA A 49 1.14 0.15 12.51
C ALA A 49 2.17 0.77 13.48
N SER A 50 3.31 0.10 13.62
CA SER A 50 4.42 0.52 14.47
C SER A 50 5.06 1.83 14.01
N THR A 51 4.97 2.22 12.73
CA THR A 51 5.57 3.48 12.26
C THR A 51 4.85 4.70 12.81
N GLY A 52 3.57 4.57 13.22
CA GLY A 52 2.87 5.62 13.96
C GLY A 52 3.53 5.97 15.30
N PHE A 53 4.39 5.11 15.83
CA PHE A 53 5.16 5.35 17.05
C PHE A 53 6.56 5.95 16.79
N LEU A 54 6.97 6.21 15.54
CA LEU A 54 8.32 6.72 15.26
C LEU A 54 8.59 8.07 15.94
N GLU A 55 7.57 8.93 16.03
CA GLU A 55 7.67 10.20 16.75
C GLU A 55 7.91 10.03 18.26
N PHE A 56 7.56 8.87 18.85
CA PHE A 56 7.87 8.60 20.25
C PHE A 56 9.37 8.43 20.49
N ALA A 57 10.13 8.02 19.48
CA ALA A 57 11.58 7.91 19.58
C ALA A 57 12.22 9.29 19.83
N ASN A 58 11.65 10.36 19.26
CA ASN A 58 12.09 11.75 19.43
C ASN A 58 11.82 12.30 20.84
N ALA A 59 11.10 11.57 21.70
CA ALA A 59 11.03 11.89 23.14
C ALA A 59 11.73 10.88 24.04
N GLY A 60 12.43 9.91 23.46
CA GLY A 60 13.24 8.96 24.22
C GLY A 60 14.37 9.63 25.01
N ASP A 61 14.81 10.81 24.56
CA ASP A 61 15.77 11.69 25.21
C ASP A 61 15.19 12.61 26.30
N PHE A 62 13.89 12.49 26.64
CA PHE A 62 13.25 13.30 27.66
C PHE A 62 14.09 13.43 28.93
N ALA A 63 14.53 12.29 29.46
CA ALA A 63 15.30 12.29 30.69
C ALA A 63 16.70 12.92 30.51
N ALA A 64 17.34 12.69 29.35
CA ALA A 64 18.67 13.20 29.03
C ALA A 64 18.68 14.74 28.89
N ASN A 65 17.65 15.32 28.28
CA ASN A 65 17.59 16.76 28.08
C ASN A 65 17.03 17.51 29.30
N VAL A 66 16.13 16.89 30.10
CA VAL A 66 15.53 17.54 31.27
C VAL A 66 16.43 17.47 32.51
N TRP A 67 17.02 16.32 32.79
CA TRP A 67 17.91 16.12 33.95
C TRP A 67 19.37 16.03 33.51
N ASN A 68 19.82 17.06 32.80
CA ASN A 68 21.18 17.17 32.27
C ASN A 68 22.18 17.69 33.31
N GLU A 69 22.07 17.20 34.56
CA GLU A 69 22.93 17.56 35.67
C GLU A 69 23.99 16.47 35.90
N ILE A 70 25.18 16.86 36.37
CA ILE A 70 26.27 15.93 36.68
C ILE A 70 26.53 15.95 38.19
N PRO A 71 26.49 14.79 38.89
CA PRO A 71 26.14 13.46 38.37
C PRO A 71 24.64 13.31 38.09
N VAL A 72 24.31 12.48 37.10
CA VAL A 72 22.91 12.26 36.68
C VAL A 72 22.10 11.63 37.83
N PRO A 73 20.91 12.17 38.16
CA PRO A 73 20.05 11.59 39.19
C PRO A 73 19.64 10.15 38.87
N ARG A 74 19.52 9.28 39.89
CA ARG A 74 19.19 7.85 39.69
C ARG A 74 17.88 7.60 38.93
N HIS A 75 16.84 8.39 39.20
CA HIS A 75 15.57 8.26 38.50
C HIS A 75 15.71 8.61 37.00
N ALA A 76 16.51 9.64 36.67
CA ALA A 76 16.79 10.04 35.31
C ALA A 76 17.63 8.97 34.58
N MET A 77 18.63 8.37 35.24
CA MET A 77 19.40 7.26 34.67
C MET A 77 18.49 6.06 34.31
N ILE A 78 17.52 5.71 35.17
CA ILE A 78 16.56 4.63 34.88
C ILE A 78 15.72 4.98 33.65
N LEU A 79 15.22 6.21 33.56
CA LEU A 79 14.43 6.66 32.42
C LEU A 79 15.26 6.69 31.11
N MET A 80 16.51 7.14 31.16
CA MET A 80 17.43 7.11 30.00
C MET A 80 17.72 5.67 29.55
N ALA A 81 17.92 4.75 30.51
CA ALA A 81 18.15 3.33 30.24
C ALA A 81 16.94 2.61 29.63
N ILE A 82 15.74 3.21 29.71
CA ILE A 82 14.52 2.72 29.04
C ILE A 82 14.30 3.45 27.71
N GLY A 83 14.34 4.79 27.73
CA GLY A 83 14.05 5.65 26.58
C GLY A 83 15.06 5.48 25.44
N GLY A 84 16.35 5.39 25.77
CA GLY A 84 17.43 5.20 24.79
C GLY A 84 17.25 3.90 23.98
N PRO A 85 17.12 2.73 24.63
CA PRO A 85 16.84 1.47 23.93
C PRO A 85 15.53 1.45 23.14
N ILE A 86 14.45 2.07 23.64
CA ILE A 86 13.19 2.19 22.89
C ILE A 86 13.41 3.00 21.61
N ALA A 87 14.11 4.14 21.68
CA ALA A 87 14.44 4.94 20.50
C ALA A 87 15.29 4.13 19.50
N LEU A 88 16.30 3.39 19.97
CA LEU A 88 17.07 2.49 19.11
C LEU A 88 16.21 1.40 18.46
N LEU A 89 15.27 0.79 19.19
CA LEU A 89 14.34 -0.19 18.63
C LEU A 89 13.48 0.40 17.51
N MET A 90 13.07 1.67 17.65
CA MET A 90 12.30 2.36 16.62
C MET A 90 13.08 2.59 15.32
N SER A 91 14.41 2.70 15.37
CA SER A 91 15.25 2.72 14.15
C SER A 91 15.17 1.41 13.35
N ILE A 92 15.02 0.26 14.04
CA ILE A 92 14.82 -1.04 13.39
C ILE A 92 13.43 -1.12 12.76
N VAL A 93 12.42 -0.57 13.42
CA VAL A 93 11.05 -0.45 12.87
C VAL A 93 11.05 0.40 11.59
N ALA A 94 11.72 1.56 11.62
CA ALA A 94 11.87 2.43 10.45
C ALA A 94 12.56 1.70 9.29
N LEU A 95 13.66 1.00 9.56
CA LEU A 95 14.37 0.22 8.54
C LEU A 95 13.46 -0.85 7.91
N ARG A 96 12.63 -1.51 8.72
CA ARG A 96 11.68 -2.52 8.23
C ARG A 96 10.60 -1.90 7.34
N ASP A 97 10.00 -0.77 7.74
CA ASP A 97 9.01 -0.09 6.88
C ASP A 97 9.64 0.44 5.61
N PHE A 98 10.86 0.99 5.69
CA PHE A 98 11.63 1.46 4.53
C PHE A 98 11.79 0.35 3.50
N ILE A 99 12.14 -0.87 3.91
CA ILE A 99 12.26 -2.00 2.99
C ILE A 99 10.92 -2.34 2.32
N LEU A 100 9.81 -2.26 3.06
CA LEU A 100 8.47 -2.52 2.52
C LEU A 100 8.05 -1.42 1.54
N SER A 101 8.23 -0.16 1.89
CA SER A 101 7.93 0.99 1.04
C SER A 101 8.81 0.99 -0.21
N TRP A 102 10.10 0.67 -0.08
CA TRP A 102 11.02 0.61 -1.21
C TRP A 102 10.64 -0.46 -2.25
N ARG A 103 10.03 -1.58 -1.82
CA ARG A 103 9.46 -2.56 -2.74
C ARG A 103 8.31 -1.97 -3.54
N ASN A 104 7.38 -1.26 -2.90
CA ASN A 104 6.30 -0.54 -3.57
C ASN A 104 6.86 0.52 -4.54
N VAL A 105 7.86 1.30 -4.12
CA VAL A 105 8.53 2.30 -4.98
C VAL A 105 9.12 1.66 -6.24
N LYS A 106 9.80 0.51 -6.12
CA LYS A 106 10.35 -0.21 -7.27
C LYS A 106 9.24 -0.67 -8.22
N LEU A 107 8.16 -1.24 -7.69
CA LEU A 107 7.01 -1.69 -8.48
C LEU A 107 6.35 -0.51 -9.23
N LEU A 108 6.05 0.59 -8.53
CA LEU A 108 5.44 1.78 -9.13
C LEU A 108 6.34 2.44 -10.18
N ARG A 109 7.67 2.44 -9.97
CA ARG A 109 8.63 2.93 -10.98
C ARG A 109 8.72 2.01 -12.20
N ALA A 110 8.53 0.70 -12.03
CA ALA A 110 8.49 -0.24 -13.15
C ALA A 110 7.20 -0.05 -13.96
N GLU A 111 6.04 -0.01 -13.30
CA GLU A 111 4.75 0.27 -13.92
C GLU A 111 4.77 1.60 -14.68
N ARG A 112 5.31 2.66 -14.07
CA ARG A 112 5.40 3.97 -14.72
C ARG A 112 6.22 3.92 -16.02
N ARG A 113 7.37 3.23 -16.00
CA ARG A 113 8.21 3.08 -17.20
C ARG A 113 7.48 2.32 -18.29
N TYR A 114 6.79 1.24 -17.91
CA TYR A 114 5.96 0.45 -18.82
C TYR A 114 4.80 1.27 -19.42
N LEU A 115 4.05 2.01 -18.60
CA LEU A 115 2.96 2.85 -19.09
C LEU A 115 3.47 3.99 -19.99
N GLN A 116 4.67 4.51 -19.75
CA GLN A 116 5.30 5.50 -20.61
C GLN A 116 5.73 4.93 -21.96
N SER A 117 6.31 3.72 -21.99
CA SER A 117 6.65 3.05 -23.25
C SER A 117 5.37 2.69 -24.02
N LEU A 118 4.38 2.11 -23.33
CA LEU A 118 3.10 1.75 -23.92
C LEU A 118 2.40 2.96 -24.54
N LYS A 119 2.40 4.11 -23.85
CA LYS A 119 1.87 5.37 -24.41
C LYS A 119 2.61 5.77 -25.68
N HIS A 120 3.92 5.66 -25.70
CA HIS A 120 4.73 6.03 -26.86
C HIS A 120 4.44 5.12 -28.06
N ASP A 121 4.33 3.82 -27.82
CA ASP A 121 4.03 2.82 -28.85
C ASP A 121 2.63 3.02 -29.45
N TYR A 122 1.62 3.29 -28.61
CA TYR A 122 0.26 3.60 -29.10
C TYR A 122 0.18 4.91 -29.86
N LEU A 123 0.88 5.96 -29.42
CA LEU A 123 0.94 7.23 -30.15
C LEU A 123 1.62 7.09 -31.51
N ALA A 124 2.53 6.13 -31.67
CA ALA A 124 3.18 5.82 -32.94
C ALA A 124 2.33 4.90 -33.86
N SER A 125 1.23 4.34 -33.36
CA SER A 125 0.35 3.45 -34.14
C SER A 125 -0.48 4.23 -35.17
N ALA A 126 -0.92 3.55 -36.23
CA ALA A 126 -1.63 4.18 -37.35
C ALA A 126 -2.99 4.79 -36.95
N ASN A 127 -3.65 4.26 -35.92
CA ASN A 127 -4.94 4.72 -35.41
C ASN A 127 -4.90 4.79 -33.87
N PRO A 128 -4.35 5.87 -33.29
CA PRO A 128 -4.28 6.00 -31.84
C PRO A 128 -5.69 6.18 -31.26
N ASP A 129 -6.06 5.31 -30.32
CA ASP A 129 -7.31 5.44 -29.57
C ASP A 129 -7.14 6.54 -28.49
N PRO A 130 -7.88 7.66 -28.59
CA PRO A 130 -7.78 8.75 -27.63
C PRO A 130 -8.22 8.36 -26.22
N ASP A 131 -9.16 7.43 -26.06
CA ASP A 131 -9.68 7.05 -24.75
C ASP A 131 -8.70 6.15 -23.99
N LEU A 132 -8.03 5.24 -24.70
CA LEU A 132 -6.93 4.45 -24.14
C LEU A 132 -5.76 5.35 -23.69
N ILE A 133 -5.39 6.35 -24.49
CA ILE A 133 -4.34 7.31 -24.11
C ILE A 133 -4.73 8.08 -22.84
N ARG A 134 -6.00 8.50 -22.72
CA ARG A 134 -6.53 9.17 -21.52
C ARG A 134 -6.48 8.26 -20.30
N LEU A 135 -6.83 6.98 -20.45
CA LEU A 135 -6.73 5.98 -19.40
C LEU A 135 -5.28 5.81 -18.93
N ILE A 136 -4.32 5.63 -19.86
CA ILE A 136 -2.89 5.54 -19.54
C ILE A 136 -2.42 6.80 -18.81
N ASP A 137 -2.82 7.98 -19.28
CA ASP A 137 -2.46 9.25 -18.66
C ASP A 137 -3.05 9.42 -17.26
N SER A 138 -4.30 9.04 -17.04
CA SER A 138 -4.95 9.07 -15.72
C SER A 138 -4.21 8.16 -14.73
N ARG A 139 -3.80 6.96 -15.17
CA ARG A 139 -3.00 6.00 -14.38
C ARG A 139 -1.60 6.51 -14.09
N LEU A 140 -0.93 7.13 -15.07
CA LEU A 140 0.36 7.80 -14.86
C LEU A 140 0.26 8.98 -13.87
N GLY A 141 -0.89 9.66 -13.87
CA GLY A 141 -1.20 10.74 -12.93
C GLY A 141 -1.39 10.21 -11.51
N LEU A 142 -2.13 9.12 -11.35
CA LEU A 142 -2.33 8.44 -10.06
C LEU A 142 -1.01 7.87 -9.53
N GLY A 143 -0.25 7.18 -10.39
CA GLY A 143 1.04 6.60 -10.05
C GLY A 143 2.06 7.63 -9.57
N TRP A 144 1.99 8.89 -10.02
CA TRP A 144 2.80 9.98 -9.46
C TRP A 144 2.44 10.26 -7.99
N ARG A 145 1.15 10.28 -7.65
CA ARG A 145 0.70 10.47 -6.27
C ARG A 145 1.11 9.28 -5.39
N GLU A 146 0.85 8.06 -5.84
CA GLU A 146 1.20 6.84 -5.10
C GLU A 146 2.71 6.77 -4.85
N LEU A 147 3.52 7.03 -5.89
CA LEU A 147 4.98 7.06 -5.77
C LEU A 147 5.44 8.17 -4.82
N GLY A 148 4.83 9.35 -4.88
CA GLY A 148 5.17 10.46 -4.00
C GLY A 148 4.82 10.18 -2.54
N THR A 149 3.68 9.55 -2.26
CA THR A 149 3.33 9.12 -0.91
C THR A 149 4.29 8.05 -0.39
N GLU A 150 4.63 7.04 -1.20
CA GLU A 150 5.63 6.05 -0.78
C GLU A 150 7.02 6.68 -0.58
N LEU A 151 7.41 7.65 -1.40
CA LEU A 151 8.73 8.29 -1.30
C LEU A 151 8.82 9.30 -0.14
N ILE A 152 7.81 10.14 0.04
CA ILE A 152 7.83 11.24 1.00
C ILE A 152 7.22 10.80 2.33
N ASP A 153 5.96 10.34 2.31
CA ASP A 153 5.23 10.00 3.54
C ASP A 153 5.76 8.73 4.21
N ARG A 154 6.59 7.94 3.53
CA ARG A 154 7.18 6.70 4.06
C ARG A 154 8.70 6.69 3.99
N VAL A 155 9.31 6.60 2.80
CA VAL A 155 10.77 6.48 2.68
C VAL A 155 11.51 7.65 3.34
N ALA A 156 11.11 8.89 3.09
CA ALA A 156 11.72 10.04 3.74
C ALA A 156 11.48 10.01 5.26
N MET A 157 10.24 9.79 5.70
CA MET A 157 9.91 9.63 7.13
C MET A 157 10.81 8.59 7.81
N ASP A 158 10.94 7.39 7.25
CA ASP A 158 11.74 6.30 7.82
C ASP A 158 13.23 6.65 7.86
N VAL A 159 13.74 7.34 6.83
CA VAL A 159 15.15 7.78 6.80
C VAL A 159 15.39 8.86 7.85
N PHE A 160 14.58 9.92 7.87
CA PHE A 160 14.78 11.05 8.79
C PHE A 160 14.51 10.62 10.23
N LEU A 161 13.33 10.07 10.52
CA LEU A 161 12.97 9.66 11.89
C LEU A 161 13.75 8.42 12.34
N GLY A 162 14.12 7.51 11.44
CA GLY A 162 14.95 6.35 11.79
C GLY A 162 16.39 6.74 12.14
N LEU A 163 17.01 7.65 11.36
CA LEU A 163 18.32 8.21 11.71
C LEU A 163 18.26 9.07 12.96
N GLY A 164 17.21 9.90 13.10
CA GLY A 164 16.94 10.67 14.31
C GLY A 164 16.87 9.77 15.53
N ALA A 165 16.05 8.72 15.48
CA ALA A 165 15.90 7.73 16.55
C ALA A 165 17.22 7.01 16.92
N LEU A 166 18.07 6.70 15.93
CA LEU A 166 19.39 6.12 16.16
C LEU A 166 20.30 7.08 16.94
N LEU A 167 20.37 8.34 16.52
CA LEU A 167 21.20 9.36 17.18
C LEU A 167 20.66 9.71 18.57
N VAL A 168 19.35 9.90 18.69
CA VAL A 168 18.64 10.18 19.94
C VAL A 168 18.86 9.04 20.94
N GLY A 169 18.63 7.79 20.52
CA GLY A 169 18.85 6.62 21.37
C GLY A 169 20.30 6.47 21.82
N THR A 170 21.26 6.67 20.90
CA THR A 170 22.69 6.60 21.22
C THR A 170 23.12 7.69 22.19
N GLY A 171 22.73 8.95 21.93
CA GLY A 171 23.03 10.08 22.81
C GLY A 171 22.42 9.90 24.20
N THR A 172 21.17 9.43 24.28
CA THR A 172 20.48 9.19 25.55
C THR A 172 21.18 8.12 26.40
N ILE A 173 21.69 7.06 25.78
CA ILE A 173 22.48 6.04 26.49
C ILE A 173 23.83 6.60 26.93
N MET A 174 24.51 7.37 26.07
CA MET A 174 25.77 8.03 26.41
C MET A 174 25.63 9.01 27.58
N ALA A 175 24.48 9.69 27.71
CA ALA A 175 24.19 10.63 28.79
C ALA A 175 24.36 10.02 30.19
N ILE A 176 24.12 8.71 30.35
CA ILE A 176 24.31 7.99 31.62
C ILE A 176 25.76 8.09 32.12
N TRP A 177 26.73 8.15 31.21
CA TRP A 177 28.16 8.32 31.51
C TRP A 177 28.65 9.76 31.32
N GLY A 178 27.74 10.74 31.40
CA GLY A 178 28.03 12.17 31.22
C GLY A 178 29.04 12.78 32.21
N ALA A 179 29.53 12.03 33.20
CA ALA A 179 30.63 12.45 34.06
C ALA A 179 31.95 12.73 33.29
N HIS A 180 32.13 12.13 32.11
CA HIS A 180 33.24 12.45 31.22
C HIS A 180 32.88 13.63 30.29
N PRO A 181 33.63 14.75 30.29
CA PRO A 181 33.27 15.95 29.52
C PRO A 181 33.03 15.70 28.02
N LYS A 182 33.88 14.88 27.40
CA LYS A 182 33.71 14.53 25.97
C LYS A 182 32.45 13.72 25.70
N VAL A 183 32.04 12.86 26.64
CA VAL A 183 30.83 12.04 26.52
C VAL A 183 29.59 12.92 26.72
N PHE A 184 29.66 13.88 27.65
CA PHE A 184 28.61 14.86 27.87
C PHE A 184 28.34 15.71 26.63
N ASP A 185 29.38 16.31 26.03
CA ASP A 185 29.24 17.13 24.83
C ASP A 185 28.70 16.32 23.64
N ALA A 186 29.24 15.12 23.44
CA ALA A 186 28.78 14.22 22.38
C ALA A 186 27.34 13.76 22.59
N SER A 187 26.96 13.40 23.82
CA SER A 187 25.59 13.04 24.20
C SER A 187 24.62 14.16 23.86
N ASN A 188 24.87 15.38 24.34
CA ASN A 188 24.01 16.53 24.11
C ASN A 188 23.87 16.88 22.62
N LEU A 189 24.96 16.77 21.86
CA LEU A 189 24.93 16.98 20.42
C LEU A 189 24.04 15.95 19.72
N LEU A 190 24.16 14.67 20.09
CA LEU A 190 23.46 13.56 19.44
C LEU A 190 21.98 13.49 19.84
N SER A 191 21.66 13.57 21.14
CA SER A 191 20.28 13.49 21.63
C SER A 191 19.53 14.80 21.47
N GLY A 192 20.12 15.91 21.90
CA GLY A 192 19.43 17.20 21.97
C GLY A 192 19.32 17.91 20.62
N PHE A 193 20.40 17.99 19.86
CA PHE A 193 20.47 18.88 18.68
C PHE A 193 20.36 18.14 17.35
N VAL A 194 21.36 17.30 17.01
CA VAL A 194 21.47 16.69 15.69
C VAL A 194 20.38 15.64 15.48
N GLY A 195 20.13 14.79 16.46
CA GLY A 195 19.05 13.79 16.38
C GLY A 195 17.69 14.42 16.11
N ASN A 196 17.32 15.42 16.90
CA ASN A 196 16.07 16.16 16.78
C ASN A 196 15.95 17.00 15.48
N SER A 197 17.08 17.43 14.89
CA SER A 197 17.07 18.16 13.62
C SER A 197 16.50 17.36 12.45
N PHE A 198 16.62 16.02 12.47
CA PHE A 198 16.04 15.17 11.43
C PHE A 198 14.51 15.18 11.47
N ALA A 199 13.91 15.21 12.67
CA ALA A 199 12.46 15.33 12.83
C ALA A 199 11.95 16.67 12.30
N ALA A 200 12.67 17.76 12.60
CA ALA A 200 12.37 19.08 12.07
C ALA A 200 12.46 19.14 10.53
N ALA A 201 13.53 18.57 9.96
CA ALA A 201 13.71 18.51 8.51
C ALA A 201 12.59 17.72 7.83
N PHE A 202 12.21 16.57 8.38
CA PHE A 202 11.08 15.79 7.87
C PHE A 202 9.76 16.56 7.97
N GLY A 203 9.51 17.25 9.09
CA GLY A 203 8.31 18.07 9.28
C GLY A 203 8.11 19.09 8.15
N VAL A 204 9.19 19.75 7.71
CA VAL A 204 9.17 20.68 6.56
C VAL A 204 8.88 19.96 5.25
N VAL A 205 9.58 18.85 4.97
CA VAL A 205 9.38 18.06 3.75
C VAL A 205 7.95 17.55 3.65
N ASN A 206 7.43 16.98 4.74
CA ASN A 206 6.05 16.50 4.84
C ASN A 206 5.03 17.63 4.63
N ALA A 207 5.28 18.81 5.19
CA ALA A 207 4.38 19.95 5.01
C ALA A 207 4.27 20.41 3.56
N VAL A 208 5.39 20.52 2.84
CA VAL A 208 5.40 20.89 1.42
C VAL A 208 4.60 19.89 0.60
N TRP A 209 4.82 18.59 0.86
CA TRP A 209 4.09 17.51 0.19
C TRP A 209 2.60 17.50 0.55
N SER A 210 2.26 17.72 1.81
CA SER A 210 0.89 17.82 2.31
C SER A 210 0.13 18.99 1.67
N VAL A 211 0.77 20.15 1.49
CA VAL A 211 0.18 21.29 0.76
C VAL A 211 -0.09 20.92 -0.69
N TYR A 212 0.84 20.22 -1.34
CA TYR A 212 0.64 19.71 -2.70
C TYR A 212 -0.57 18.77 -2.78
N LEU A 213 -0.66 17.78 -1.89
CA LEU A 213 -1.78 16.83 -1.85
C LEU A 213 -3.11 17.53 -1.60
N ALA A 214 -3.18 18.43 -0.62
CA ALA A 214 -4.40 19.17 -0.30
C ALA A 214 -4.89 19.99 -1.51
N ARG A 215 -3.99 20.70 -2.20
CA ARG A 215 -4.33 21.45 -3.43
C ARG A 215 -4.80 20.52 -4.55
N ARG A 216 -4.11 19.39 -4.75
CA ARG A 216 -4.46 18.41 -5.78
C ARG A 216 -5.86 17.85 -5.56
N PHE A 217 -6.17 17.40 -4.35
CA PHE A 217 -7.47 16.82 -4.05
C PHE A 217 -8.59 17.85 -3.97
N HIS A 218 -8.29 19.09 -3.57
CA HIS A 218 -9.24 20.19 -3.71
C HIS A 218 -9.60 20.47 -5.17
N ARG A 219 -8.62 20.42 -6.09
CA ARG A 219 -8.89 20.52 -7.53
C ARG A 219 -9.77 19.37 -8.02
N TYR A 220 -9.48 18.13 -7.62
CA TYR A 220 -10.27 16.95 -8.04
C TYR A 220 -11.73 17.06 -7.60
N ASP A 221 -11.95 17.44 -6.35
CA ASP A 221 -13.26 17.66 -5.75
C ASP A 221 -14.06 18.73 -6.53
N ARG A 222 -13.42 19.86 -6.82
CA ARG A 222 -14.05 20.94 -7.62
C ARG A 222 -14.39 20.52 -9.05
N LEU A 223 -13.59 19.66 -9.67
CA LEU A 223 -13.86 19.17 -11.03
C LEU A 223 -14.99 18.14 -11.02
N CYS A 224 -14.97 17.21 -10.07
CA CYS A 224 -16.00 16.16 -9.96
C CYS A 224 -17.39 16.75 -9.63
N THR A 225 -17.45 17.80 -8.81
CA THR A 225 -18.72 18.49 -8.52
C THR A 225 -19.34 19.17 -9.74
N ARG A 226 -18.56 19.47 -10.78
CA ARG A 226 -19.02 20.12 -12.01
C ARG A 226 -19.36 19.14 -13.13
N ALA A 227 -18.93 17.88 -13.04
CA ALA A 227 -19.20 16.85 -14.03
C ALA A 227 -20.60 16.23 -13.82
N PRO A 228 -21.55 16.37 -14.76
CA PRO A 228 -22.89 15.81 -14.62
C PRO A 228 -22.91 14.27 -14.59
N ALA A 229 -22.05 13.62 -15.38
CA ALA A 229 -21.95 12.16 -15.45
C ALA A 229 -21.59 11.50 -14.11
N LEU A 230 -20.92 12.23 -13.21
CA LEU A 230 -20.52 11.73 -11.89
C LEU A 230 -21.55 11.99 -10.79
N SER A 231 -22.75 12.52 -11.14
CA SER A 231 -23.81 12.80 -10.17
C SER A 231 -24.12 11.61 -9.23
N PRO A 232 -24.24 10.34 -9.72
CA PRO A 232 -24.53 9.20 -8.85
C PRO A 232 -23.45 8.89 -7.81
N PHE A 233 -22.20 9.29 -8.07
CA PHE A 233 -21.03 8.99 -7.23
C PHE A 233 -20.47 10.23 -6.51
N ARG A 234 -21.14 11.38 -6.61
CA ARG A 234 -20.64 12.67 -6.10
C ARG A 234 -20.28 12.63 -4.62
N ASP A 235 -21.14 12.04 -3.79
CA ASP A 235 -20.90 11.94 -2.35
C ASP A 235 -19.70 11.04 -2.03
N ARG A 236 -19.53 9.94 -2.76
CA ARG A 236 -18.39 9.02 -2.61
C ARG A 236 -17.08 9.71 -3.02
N LEU A 237 -17.08 10.45 -4.13
CA LEU A 237 -15.94 11.25 -4.59
C LEU A 237 -15.58 12.35 -3.59
N HIS A 238 -16.56 13.16 -3.19
CA HIS A 238 -16.36 14.24 -2.23
C HIS A 238 -15.82 13.69 -0.90
N LEU A 239 -16.38 12.59 -0.39
CA LEU A 239 -15.89 11.94 0.81
C LEU A 239 -14.46 11.44 0.64
N ARG A 240 -14.13 10.77 -0.48
CA ARG A 240 -12.78 10.26 -0.77
C ARG A 240 -11.75 11.38 -0.77
N PHE A 241 -11.99 12.45 -1.51
CA PHE A 241 -11.06 13.57 -1.59
C PHE A 241 -11.01 14.38 -0.29
N SER A 242 -12.12 14.49 0.44
CA SER A 242 -12.14 15.12 1.75
C SER A 242 -11.32 14.36 2.79
N LYS A 243 -11.36 13.02 2.78
CA LYS A 243 -10.47 12.21 3.64
C LYS A 243 -9.00 12.48 3.35
N PHE A 244 -8.60 12.61 2.09
CA PHE A 244 -7.21 12.97 1.75
C PHE A 244 -6.84 14.39 2.15
N LYS A 245 -7.71 15.37 1.89
CA LYS A 245 -7.50 16.77 2.30
C LYS A 245 -7.28 16.85 3.82
N TRP A 246 -8.17 16.24 4.61
CA TRP A 246 -8.06 16.22 6.07
C TRP A 246 -6.78 15.55 6.53
N HIS A 247 -6.46 14.36 5.99
CA HIS A 247 -5.21 13.69 6.36
C HIS A 247 -3.98 14.53 6.03
N ALA A 248 -3.90 15.13 4.85
CA ALA A 248 -2.77 15.95 4.44
C ALA A 248 -2.62 17.19 5.34
N VAL A 249 -3.72 17.91 5.63
CA VAL A 249 -3.67 19.08 6.51
C VAL A 249 -3.24 18.71 7.92
N VAL A 250 -3.87 17.67 8.49
CA VAL A 250 -3.59 17.24 9.86
C VAL A 250 -2.16 16.70 9.98
N SER A 251 -1.72 15.83 9.08
CA SER A 251 -0.38 15.26 9.11
C SER A 251 0.71 16.32 8.87
N GLY A 252 0.52 17.21 7.89
CA GLY A 252 1.47 18.28 7.60
C GLY A 252 1.61 19.28 8.76
N LEU A 253 0.50 19.71 9.36
CA LEU A 253 0.54 20.62 10.51
C LEU A 253 1.16 19.95 11.74
N THR A 254 0.79 18.69 12.00
CA THR A 254 1.34 17.90 13.10
C THR A 254 2.84 17.73 12.95
N GLY A 255 3.32 17.38 11.76
CA GLY A 255 4.75 17.22 11.46
C GLY A 255 5.55 18.52 11.65
N LEU A 256 5.01 19.67 11.23
CA LEU A 256 5.66 20.97 11.47
C LEU A 256 5.76 21.31 12.95
N ILE A 257 4.65 21.16 13.68
CA ILE A 257 4.62 21.47 15.12
C ILE A 257 5.52 20.51 15.88
N ALA A 258 5.47 19.21 15.59
CA ALA A 258 6.34 18.20 16.18
C ALA A 258 7.82 18.49 15.89
N GLY A 259 8.16 18.82 14.64
CA GLY A 259 9.51 19.19 14.25
C GLY A 259 10.04 20.43 14.97
N ALA A 260 9.22 21.48 15.08
CA ALA A 260 9.58 22.68 15.83
C ALA A 260 9.72 22.40 17.34
N ALA A 261 8.78 21.63 17.91
CA ALA A 261 8.81 21.23 19.32
C ALA A 261 10.04 20.38 19.64
N SER A 262 10.41 19.45 18.75
CA SER A 262 11.61 18.60 18.86
C SER A 262 12.91 19.42 18.88
N MET A 263 12.97 20.57 18.22
CA MET A 263 14.14 21.47 18.36
C MET A 263 14.18 22.19 19.70
N VAL A 264 13.02 22.47 20.28
CA VAL A 264 12.89 23.13 21.59
C VAL A 264 13.27 22.18 22.74
N THR A 265 12.99 20.88 22.61
CA THR A 265 13.26 19.88 23.66
C THR A 265 14.73 19.81 24.06
N ALA A 266 15.64 20.22 23.16
CA ALA A 266 17.07 20.32 23.44
C ALA A 266 17.42 21.22 24.63
N LYS A 267 16.58 22.24 24.91
CA LYS A 267 16.82 23.23 25.96
C LYS A 267 15.66 23.41 26.93
N MET A 268 14.44 23.06 26.54
CA MET A 268 13.23 23.42 27.29
C MET A 268 12.24 22.25 27.35
N TRP A 269 11.91 21.84 28.58
CA TRP A 269 11.07 20.67 28.84
C TRP A 269 9.63 20.81 28.31
N TRP A 270 9.10 22.03 28.20
CA TRP A 270 7.75 22.25 27.68
C TRP A 270 7.62 21.90 26.19
N GLY A 271 8.73 21.77 25.45
CA GLY A 271 8.72 21.20 24.10
C GLY A 271 8.08 19.81 24.07
N TYR A 272 8.33 18.97 25.09
CA TYR A 272 7.72 17.65 25.21
C TYR A 272 6.21 17.69 25.47
N VAL A 273 5.73 18.73 26.18
CA VAL A 273 4.29 18.95 26.42
C VAL A 273 3.57 19.24 25.10
N VAL A 274 4.20 20.00 24.20
CA VAL A 274 3.69 20.26 22.84
C VAL A 274 3.80 19.02 21.95
N LEU A 275 4.85 18.21 22.12
CA LEU A 275 5.10 17.05 21.27
C LEU A 275 4.15 15.87 21.58
N ALA A 276 3.71 15.73 22.84
CA ALA A 276 2.76 14.68 23.26
C ALA A 276 1.45 14.62 22.43
N PRO A 277 0.68 15.71 22.24
CA PRO A 277 -0.51 15.67 21.38
C PRO A 277 -0.16 15.38 19.90
N CYS A 278 1.00 15.83 19.41
CA CYS A 278 1.45 15.53 18.06
C CYS A 278 1.70 14.04 17.84
N MET A 279 2.32 13.35 18.81
CA MET A 279 2.52 11.90 18.75
C MET A 279 1.19 11.13 18.67
N VAL A 280 0.20 11.51 19.49
CA VAL A 280 -1.13 10.89 19.47
C VAL A 280 -1.78 11.10 18.11
N LEU A 281 -1.69 12.33 17.57
CA LEU A 281 -2.27 12.65 16.27
C LEU A 281 -1.59 11.90 15.13
N GLN A 282 -0.27 11.69 15.18
CA GLN A 282 0.46 10.89 14.21
C GLN A 282 0.05 9.41 14.25
N LEU A 283 -0.20 8.85 15.43
CA LEU A 283 -0.75 7.49 15.58
C LEU A 283 -2.15 7.39 14.94
N LEU A 284 -2.99 8.40 15.17
CA LEU A 284 -4.33 8.47 14.57
C LEU A 284 -4.25 8.64 13.04
N CYS A 285 -3.34 9.47 12.53
CA CYS A 285 -3.08 9.63 11.10
C CYS A 285 -2.62 8.30 10.46
N ASN A 286 -1.69 7.58 11.09
CA ASN A 286 -1.24 6.27 10.61
C ASN A 286 -2.40 5.26 10.56
N ARG A 287 -3.20 5.18 11.63
CA ARG A 287 -4.39 4.31 11.68
C ARG A 287 -5.41 4.72 10.61
N PHE A 288 -5.65 6.01 10.44
CA PHE A 288 -6.58 6.55 9.45
C PHE A 288 -6.10 6.22 8.03
N TRP A 289 -4.80 6.37 7.75
CA TRP A 289 -4.22 5.97 6.47
C TRP A 289 -4.49 4.50 6.19
N ARG A 290 -4.10 3.61 7.11
CA ARG A 290 -4.21 2.16 6.95
C ARG A 290 -5.66 1.70 6.71
N THR A 291 -6.63 2.34 7.36
CA THR A 291 -8.03 1.89 7.34
C THR A 291 -8.88 2.61 6.28
N GLN A 292 -8.65 3.90 6.05
CA GLN A 292 -9.55 4.76 5.25
C GLN A 292 -8.94 5.21 3.93
N LEU A 293 -7.61 5.37 3.83
CA LEU A 293 -6.95 5.91 2.64
C LEU A 293 -6.26 4.84 1.80
N GLY A 294 -5.40 4.04 2.41
CA GLY A 294 -4.67 2.97 1.74
C GLY A 294 -5.59 1.95 1.06
N TYR A 295 -5.08 1.38 -0.02
CA TYR A 295 -5.71 0.30 -0.78
C TYR A 295 -4.63 -0.55 -1.42
N ASP A 296 -5.02 -1.76 -1.80
CA ASP A 296 -4.22 -2.66 -2.63
C ASP A 296 -4.74 -2.60 -4.07
N ARG A 297 -3.85 -2.73 -5.06
CA ARG A 297 -4.27 -2.86 -6.47
C ARG A 297 -3.25 -3.68 -7.29
N PRO A 298 -3.69 -4.35 -8.36
CA PRO A 298 -2.77 -4.96 -9.32
C PRO A 298 -1.93 -3.89 -10.05
N ILE A 299 -0.68 -4.23 -10.31
CA ILE A 299 0.26 -3.44 -11.11
C ILE A 299 0.17 -3.93 -12.56
N VAL A 300 0.02 -2.99 -13.50
CA VAL A 300 0.09 -3.31 -14.92
C VAL A 300 1.54 -3.57 -15.31
N SER A 301 1.80 -4.69 -15.95
CA SER A 301 3.14 -5.11 -16.38
C SER A 301 3.10 -5.88 -17.69
N ASP A 302 4.26 -6.05 -18.30
CA ASP A 302 4.46 -6.77 -19.55
C ASP A 302 4.02 -8.25 -19.51
N TYR A 303 4.00 -8.85 -18.31
CA TYR A 303 3.49 -10.22 -18.10
C TYR A 303 1.96 -10.31 -18.15
N ASP A 304 1.28 -9.19 -17.93
CA ASP A 304 -0.18 -9.06 -17.88
C ASP A 304 -0.69 -8.53 -19.24
N GLN A 305 0.04 -8.85 -20.31
CA GLN A 305 0.19 -8.07 -21.54
C GLN A 305 -1.10 -7.80 -22.32
N ARG A 306 -2.23 -8.39 -21.94
CA ARG A 306 -3.49 -8.28 -22.66
C ARG A 306 -4.74 -8.39 -21.77
N GLY A 307 -4.64 -8.49 -20.45
CA GLY A 307 -5.81 -8.75 -19.59
C GLY A 307 -6.51 -7.50 -19.10
N ILE A 308 -5.85 -6.73 -18.24
CA ILE A 308 -6.46 -5.59 -17.54
C ILE A 308 -6.73 -4.42 -18.49
N LEU A 309 -5.76 -4.05 -19.33
CA LEU A 309 -5.94 -2.95 -20.28
C LEU A 309 -6.89 -3.33 -21.42
N ILE A 310 -6.87 -4.56 -21.95
CA ILE A 310 -7.83 -4.97 -22.99
C ILE A 310 -9.22 -5.14 -22.38
N ARG A 311 -9.39 -5.62 -21.15
CA ARG A 311 -10.72 -5.62 -20.51
C ARG A 311 -11.23 -4.20 -20.28
N GLU A 312 -10.39 -3.30 -19.76
CA GLU A 312 -10.71 -1.86 -19.69
C GLU A 312 -10.99 -1.26 -21.08
N THR A 313 -10.44 -1.81 -22.18
CA THR A 313 -10.65 -1.36 -23.58
C THR A 313 -11.78 -2.08 -24.32
N GLN A 314 -12.17 -3.28 -23.89
CA GLN A 314 -13.23 -4.09 -24.46
C GLN A 314 -14.57 -3.66 -23.86
N GLU A 315 -14.56 -3.28 -22.58
CA GLU A 315 -15.65 -2.49 -21.95
C GLU A 315 -15.84 -1.11 -22.65
N ILE A 316 -14.77 -0.47 -23.18
CA ILE A 316 -14.88 0.77 -23.99
C ILE A 316 -15.57 0.53 -25.34
N ARG A 317 -15.36 -0.64 -25.94
CA ARG A 317 -15.76 -0.89 -27.33
C ARG A 317 -17.21 -1.34 -27.49
N ASP A 318 -17.80 -1.89 -26.44
CA ASP A 318 -19.09 -2.57 -26.50
C ASP A 318 -20.30 -1.73 -26.01
N GLU A 319 -20.12 -0.58 -25.32
CA GLU A 319 -21.24 0.20 -24.78
C GLU A 319 -21.20 1.73 -25.06
N GLU A 320 -22.41 2.31 -25.15
CA GLU A 320 -22.70 3.67 -25.56
C GLU A 320 -22.35 4.71 -24.46
N LYS A 321 -21.41 5.61 -24.77
CA LYS A 321 -21.33 7.02 -24.33
C LYS A 321 -21.14 7.42 -22.85
N ASP A 322 -21.15 6.51 -21.88
CA ASP A 322 -20.69 6.79 -20.52
C ASP A 322 -19.39 6.01 -20.27
N GLY A 323 -18.31 6.70 -19.87
CA GLY A 323 -16.95 6.15 -19.97
C GLY A 323 -16.72 4.86 -19.15
N PRO A 324 -15.86 3.94 -19.64
CA PRO A 324 -15.66 2.56 -19.12
C PRO A 324 -15.35 2.48 -17.62
N LEU A 325 -14.68 3.49 -17.09
CA LEU A 325 -14.30 3.56 -15.69
C LEU A 325 -15.49 3.87 -14.78
N LEU A 326 -16.52 4.55 -15.29
CA LEU A 326 -17.76 4.81 -14.57
C LEU A 326 -18.56 3.51 -14.40
N ASP A 327 -18.61 2.68 -15.44
CA ASP A 327 -19.27 1.37 -15.39
C ASP A 327 -18.51 0.41 -14.48
N SER A 328 -17.19 0.40 -14.56
CA SER A 328 -16.36 -0.37 -13.61
C SER A 328 -16.58 0.07 -12.16
N LEU A 329 -16.74 1.38 -11.93
CA LEU A 329 -17.06 1.92 -10.60
C LEU A 329 -18.46 1.52 -10.15
N ALA A 330 -19.46 1.63 -11.04
CA ALA A 330 -20.83 1.23 -10.77
C ALA A 330 -20.91 -0.26 -10.41
N SER A 331 -20.32 -1.11 -11.24
CA SER A 331 -20.21 -2.56 -11.02
C SER A 331 -19.51 -2.90 -9.71
N THR A 332 -18.39 -2.22 -9.40
CA THR A 332 -17.68 -2.44 -8.13
C THR A 332 -18.55 -2.08 -6.92
N VAL A 333 -19.29 -0.97 -6.99
CA VAL A 333 -20.17 -0.51 -5.90
C VAL A 333 -21.38 -1.42 -5.74
N THR A 334 -22.02 -1.85 -6.83
CA THR A 334 -23.15 -2.78 -6.77
C THR A 334 -22.71 -4.12 -6.19
N LEU A 335 -21.58 -4.65 -6.61
CA LEU A 335 -21.01 -5.90 -6.10
C LEU A 335 -20.64 -5.81 -4.61
N PHE A 336 -20.00 -4.71 -4.20
CA PHE A 336 -19.68 -4.47 -2.80
C PHE A 336 -20.92 -4.44 -1.90
N ASN A 337 -22.00 -3.80 -2.37
CA ASN A 337 -23.26 -3.74 -1.65
C ASN A 337 -23.96 -5.11 -1.63
N ALA A 338 -23.94 -5.85 -2.75
CA ALA A 338 -24.54 -7.18 -2.86
C ALA A 338 -23.88 -8.19 -1.90
N LEU A 339 -22.55 -8.19 -1.80
CA LEU A 339 -21.83 -9.04 -0.83
C LEU A 339 -22.02 -8.60 0.62
N GLY A 340 -22.41 -7.34 0.85
CA GLY A 340 -22.68 -6.81 2.19
C GLY A 340 -24.10 -7.04 2.70
N ALA A 341 -25.06 -7.22 1.81
CA ALA A 341 -26.46 -7.41 2.13
C ALA A 341 -26.80 -8.90 2.28
N LEU A 342 -26.31 -9.54 3.35
CA LEU A 342 -26.88 -10.83 3.79
C LEU A 342 -28.09 -10.60 4.73
N PRO A 343 -29.10 -11.49 4.71
CA PRO A 343 -29.03 -12.87 4.22
C PRO A 343 -29.69 -13.11 2.86
N SER A 344 -30.04 -12.08 2.09
CA SER A 344 -30.68 -12.30 0.79
C SER A 344 -29.68 -12.97 -0.15
N PRO A 345 -29.88 -14.24 -0.56
CA PRO A 345 -29.11 -14.78 -1.67
C PRO A 345 -29.38 -13.85 -2.84
N SER A 346 -28.37 -13.09 -3.27
CA SER A 346 -28.46 -12.43 -4.56
C SER A 346 -28.84 -13.52 -5.56
N GLU A 347 -29.97 -13.35 -6.27
CA GLU A 347 -30.45 -14.32 -7.27
C GLU A 347 -29.36 -14.62 -8.33
N ALA A 348 -28.34 -13.76 -8.44
CA ALA A 348 -27.23 -13.88 -9.36
C ALA A 348 -26.11 -14.84 -8.94
N LEU A 349 -26.02 -15.30 -7.67
CA LEU A 349 -24.92 -16.16 -7.20
C LEU A 349 -25.41 -17.39 -6.44
N ASP A 350 -25.09 -18.58 -6.95
CA ASP A 350 -25.29 -19.83 -6.23
C ASP A 350 -24.16 -20.05 -5.21
N TRP A 351 -24.50 -19.83 -3.93
CA TRP A 351 -23.58 -20.01 -2.80
C TRP A 351 -23.32 -21.47 -2.44
N THR A 352 -24.02 -22.42 -3.04
CA THR A 352 -23.94 -23.85 -2.71
C THR A 352 -22.95 -24.60 -3.60
N SER A 353 -22.69 -24.10 -4.81
CA SER A 353 -21.78 -24.67 -5.79
C SER A 353 -20.39 -24.02 -5.74
N LEU A 354 -19.34 -24.84 -5.60
CA LEU A 354 -17.95 -24.36 -5.66
C LEU A 354 -17.63 -23.78 -7.05
N ASP A 355 -18.11 -24.41 -8.12
CA ASP A 355 -17.89 -23.93 -9.49
C ASP A 355 -18.50 -22.55 -9.70
N SER A 356 -19.75 -22.34 -9.24
CA SER A 356 -20.39 -21.02 -9.33
C SER A 356 -19.61 -19.94 -8.57
N LEU A 357 -19.11 -20.25 -7.37
CA LEU A 357 -18.30 -19.32 -6.58
C LEU A 357 -16.96 -18.98 -7.26
N VAL A 358 -16.28 -19.98 -7.83
CA VAL A 358 -15.01 -19.78 -8.53
C VAL A 358 -15.23 -18.97 -9.82
N GLN A 359 -16.25 -19.31 -10.62
CA GLN A 359 -16.61 -18.56 -11.82
C GLN A 359 -16.99 -17.11 -11.51
N PHE A 360 -17.72 -16.89 -10.41
CA PHE A 360 -18.02 -15.55 -9.94
C PHE A 360 -16.75 -14.77 -9.57
N MET A 361 -15.79 -15.40 -8.89
CA MET A 361 -14.52 -14.74 -8.56
C MET A 361 -13.66 -14.44 -9.78
N ILE A 362 -13.66 -15.29 -10.80
CA ILE A 362 -12.98 -15.03 -12.08
C ILE A 362 -13.64 -13.83 -12.78
N THR A 363 -14.98 -13.88 -12.90
CA THR A 363 -15.75 -12.84 -13.60
C THR A 363 -15.53 -11.45 -13.00
N ASN A 364 -15.32 -11.38 -11.68
CA ASN A 364 -15.15 -10.14 -10.92
C ASN A 364 -13.70 -9.81 -10.53
N ASP A 365 -12.69 -10.47 -11.11
CA ASP A 365 -11.25 -10.26 -10.85
C ASP A 365 -10.82 -10.45 -9.38
N LEU A 366 -11.49 -11.36 -8.66
CA LEU A 366 -11.19 -11.70 -7.27
C LEU A 366 -10.30 -12.94 -7.14
N PHE A 367 -10.05 -13.66 -8.22
CA PHE A 367 -9.32 -14.93 -8.23
C PHE A 367 -7.88 -14.80 -7.67
N ASP A 368 -7.14 -13.79 -8.09
CA ASP A 368 -5.77 -13.56 -7.60
C ASP A 368 -5.73 -13.28 -6.10
N SER A 369 -6.72 -12.52 -5.63
CA SER A 369 -6.87 -12.18 -4.21
C SER A 369 -7.28 -13.40 -3.39
N LEU A 370 -8.13 -14.28 -3.93
CA LEU A 370 -8.46 -15.56 -3.33
C LEU A 370 -7.20 -16.42 -3.18
N CYS A 371 -6.40 -16.55 -4.24
CA CYS A 371 -5.18 -17.35 -4.21
C CYS A 371 -4.16 -16.79 -3.20
N ASP A 372 -3.99 -15.46 -3.13
CA ASP A 372 -3.13 -14.83 -2.12
C ASP A 372 -3.63 -15.07 -0.70
N TRP A 373 -4.95 -15.01 -0.49
CA TRP A 373 -5.58 -15.29 0.79
C TRP A 373 -5.40 -16.76 1.20
N LEU A 374 -5.70 -17.71 0.32
CA LEU A 374 -5.50 -19.15 0.54
C LEU A 374 -4.03 -19.49 0.88
N ALA A 375 -3.08 -18.79 0.25
CA ALA A 375 -1.65 -19.00 0.47
C ALA A 375 -1.16 -18.49 1.83
N ARG A 376 -1.75 -17.41 2.37
CA ARG A 376 -1.19 -16.66 3.51
C ARG A 376 -2.02 -16.73 4.78
N ASP A 377 -3.34 -16.82 4.66
CA ASP A 377 -4.23 -16.72 5.80
C ASP A 377 -4.05 -17.93 6.72
N LYS A 378 -3.99 -17.69 8.03
CA LYS A 378 -3.75 -18.74 9.04
C LYS A 378 -5.00 -19.58 9.32
N SER A 379 -6.18 -19.06 9.01
CA SER A 379 -7.45 -19.78 9.15
C SER A 379 -7.60 -20.89 8.12
N VAL A 380 -6.89 -20.80 6.99
CA VAL A 380 -6.92 -21.79 5.91
C VAL A 380 -6.19 -23.07 6.36
N PRO A 381 -6.88 -24.21 6.43
CA PRO A 381 -6.31 -25.49 6.82
C PRO A 381 -5.16 -25.93 5.91
N SER A 382 -4.14 -26.55 6.49
CA SER A 382 -2.90 -26.91 5.76
C SER A 382 -3.13 -27.95 4.67
N ASP A 383 -4.06 -28.88 4.88
CA ASP A 383 -4.50 -29.90 3.92
C ASP A 383 -5.15 -29.28 2.68
N VAL A 384 -6.05 -28.31 2.84
CA VAL A 384 -6.65 -27.56 1.72
C VAL A 384 -5.57 -26.76 0.99
N ARG A 385 -4.69 -26.08 1.74
CA ARG A 385 -3.60 -25.29 1.16
C ARG A 385 -2.64 -26.16 0.35
N ASP A 386 -2.22 -27.29 0.88
CA ASP A 386 -1.33 -28.20 0.17
C ASP A 386 -2.02 -28.92 -0.99
N ALA A 387 -3.35 -29.09 -0.96
CA ALA A 387 -4.12 -29.61 -2.09
C ALA A 387 -4.22 -28.60 -3.25
N VAL A 388 -4.43 -27.31 -2.93
CA VAL A 388 -4.53 -26.22 -3.94
C VAL A 388 -3.17 -25.88 -4.53
N PHE A 389 -2.13 -25.78 -3.69
CA PHE A 389 -0.77 -25.43 -4.09
C PHE A 389 0.13 -26.67 -4.18
N ARG A 390 -0.43 -27.81 -4.61
CA ARG A 390 0.32 -29.05 -4.78
C ARG A 390 1.15 -28.95 -6.06
N ASP A 391 2.45 -29.11 -5.94
CA ASP A 391 3.30 -29.44 -7.07
C ASP A 391 3.46 -30.98 -7.12
N PRO A 392 3.02 -31.67 -8.19
CA PRO A 392 3.22 -33.10 -8.35
C PRO A 392 4.70 -33.50 -8.52
N SER A 393 5.63 -32.55 -8.72
CA SER A 393 6.96 -32.86 -9.25
C SER A 393 8.19 -32.39 -8.46
N SER A 394 8.08 -31.64 -7.35
CA SER A 394 9.31 -31.24 -6.65
C SER A 394 9.20 -30.99 -5.14
N SER A 395 10.16 -31.56 -4.42
CA SER A 395 10.48 -31.30 -3.01
C SER A 395 11.43 -30.10 -2.84
N SER A 396 11.56 -29.21 -3.83
CA SER A 396 12.52 -28.10 -3.80
C SER A 396 11.94 -26.84 -3.14
N GLU A 397 12.75 -26.18 -2.31
CA GLU A 397 12.37 -24.98 -1.55
C GLU A 397 12.16 -23.71 -2.38
N HIS A 398 12.21 -23.79 -3.72
CA HIS A 398 12.12 -22.64 -4.65
C HIS A 398 11.26 -22.94 -5.89
N THR A 399 10.23 -23.78 -5.76
CA THR A 399 9.37 -24.10 -6.89
C THR A 399 8.34 -23.00 -7.14
N GLU A 400 8.28 -22.55 -8.39
CA GLU A 400 7.20 -21.72 -8.94
C GLU A 400 5.99 -22.60 -9.26
N ILE A 401 4.85 -22.29 -8.63
CA ILE A 401 3.60 -23.03 -8.78
C ILE A 401 2.60 -22.11 -9.47
N THR A 402 2.16 -22.48 -10.65
CA THR A 402 1.10 -21.76 -11.38
C THR A 402 -0.25 -22.40 -11.08
N VAL A 403 -1.18 -21.61 -10.57
CA VAL A 403 -2.52 -22.01 -10.17
C VAL A 403 -3.51 -21.42 -11.17
N SER A 404 -4.28 -22.30 -11.81
CA SER A 404 -5.44 -21.96 -12.62
C SER A 404 -6.74 -22.24 -11.85
N PRO A 405 -7.88 -21.70 -12.28
CA PRO A 405 -9.18 -22.04 -11.69
C PRO A 405 -9.48 -23.54 -11.68
N ASP A 406 -9.05 -24.26 -12.72
CA ASP A 406 -9.23 -25.71 -12.82
C ASP A 406 -8.52 -26.46 -11.69
N HIS A 407 -7.40 -25.93 -11.17
CA HIS A 407 -6.70 -26.53 -10.04
C HIS A 407 -7.55 -26.48 -8.76
N LEU A 408 -8.36 -25.44 -8.55
CA LEU A 408 -9.28 -25.38 -7.41
C LEU A 408 -10.43 -26.37 -7.55
N LEU A 409 -10.93 -26.57 -8.77
CA LEU A 409 -12.04 -27.50 -9.05
C LEU A 409 -11.60 -28.98 -8.99
N ARG A 410 -10.31 -29.25 -9.22
CA ARG A 410 -9.71 -30.60 -9.17
C ARG A 410 -9.25 -31.04 -7.77
N VAL A 411 -9.46 -30.22 -6.75
CA VAL A 411 -9.19 -30.58 -5.34
C VAL A 411 -10.01 -31.84 -4.97
N PRO A 412 -9.45 -32.78 -4.17
CA PRO A 412 -10.16 -34.00 -3.77
C PRO A 412 -11.54 -33.71 -3.21
N VAL A 413 -12.53 -34.54 -3.57
CA VAL A 413 -13.95 -34.35 -3.21
C VAL A 413 -14.16 -34.13 -1.70
N ALA A 414 -13.37 -34.81 -0.87
CA ALA A 414 -13.41 -34.66 0.60
C ALA A 414 -13.11 -33.22 1.08
N LEU A 415 -12.31 -32.45 0.33
CA LEU A 415 -11.92 -31.08 0.64
C LEU A 415 -12.73 -30.02 -0.11
N GLN A 416 -13.53 -30.41 -1.11
CA GLN A 416 -14.32 -29.46 -1.91
C GLN A 416 -15.35 -28.69 -1.08
N THR A 417 -16.00 -29.35 -0.11
CA THR A 417 -16.95 -28.69 0.80
C THR A 417 -16.24 -27.64 1.66
N GLN A 418 -15.05 -27.96 2.16
CA GLN A 418 -14.26 -27.05 2.99
C GLN A 418 -13.72 -25.87 2.17
N LEU A 419 -13.25 -26.12 0.94
CA LEU A 419 -12.81 -25.07 0.02
C LEU A 419 -13.97 -24.14 -0.36
N ARG A 420 -15.17 -24.69 -0.59
CA ARG A 420 -16.37 -23.88 -0.83
C ARG A 420 -16.65 -22.95 0.34
N ASP A 421 -16.65 -23.47 1.57
CA ASP A 421 -16.96 -22.66 2.75
C ASP A 421 -15.89 -21.56 2.97
N LEU A 422 -14.62 -21.86 2.68
CA LEU A 422 -13.53 -20.86 2.64
C LEU A 422 -13.75 -19.80 1.55
N CYS A 423 -14.20 -20.17 0.35
CA CYS A 423 -14.55 -19.22 -0.71
C CYS A 423 -15.69 -18.28 -0.27
N ARG A 424 -16.69 -18.80 0.44
CA ARG A 424 -17.79 -17.98 1.00
C ARG A 424 -17.26 -17.01 2.05
N GLN A 425 -16.43 -17.49 2.97
CA GLN A 425 -15.79 -16.65 3.99
C GLN A 425 -14.95 -15.54 3.34
N PHE A 426 -14.12 -15.90 2.37
CA PHE A 426 -13.33 -14.94 1.60
C PHE A 426 -14.22 -13.85 0.99
N LEU A 427 -15.27 -14.22 0.26
CA LEU A 427 -16.17 -13.25 -0.37
C LEU A 427 -16.83 -12.30 0.63
N GLN A 428 -17.18 -12.79 1.83
CA GLN A 428 -17.84 -11.99 2.87
C GLN A 428 -16.88 -11.04 3.60
N GLU A 429 -15.59 -11.38 3.67
CA GLU A 429 -14.59 -10.61 4.42
C GLU A 429 -13.57 -9.93 3.48
N ASP A 430 -12.55 -10.67 3.05
CA ASP A 430 -11.44 -10.11 2.28
C ASP A 430 -11.84 -9.73 0.84
N GLY A 431 -12.75 -10.46 0.21
CA GLY A 431 -13.33 -10.11 -1.09
C GLY A 431 -14.02 -8.75 -1.06
N ARG A 432 -14.83 -8.47 -0.02
CA ARG A 432 -15.40 -7.12 0.17
C ARG A 432 -14.33 -6.06 0.40
N ARG A 433 -13.25 -6.38 1.10
CA ARG A 433 -12.12 -5.45 1.28
C ARG A 433 -11.44 -5.15 -0.05
N VAL A 434 -11.25 -6.14 -0.92
CA VAL A 434 -10.70 -5.97 -2.27
C VAL A 434 -11.59 -5.04 -3.09
N LEU A 435 -12.91 -5.23 -3.05
CA LEU A 435 -13.85 -4.34 -3.77
C LEU A 435 -13.85 -2.91 -3.21
N LEU A 436 -13.75 -2.74 -1.89
CA LEU A 436 -13.60 -1.42 -1.27
C LEU A 436 -12.29 -0.75 -1.73
N TYR A 437 -11.21 -1.51 -1.90
CA TYR A 437 -9.94 -1.02 -2.41
C TYR A 437 -10.01 -0.67 -3.90
N ARG A 438 -10.68 -1.49 -4.71
CA ARG A 438 -10.99 -1.21 -6.12
C ARG A 438 -11.81 0.07 -6.25
N GLU A 439 -12.85 0.25 -5.45
CA GLU A 439 -13.65 1.49 -5.42
C GLU A 439 -12.78 2.71 -5.12
N ARG A 440 -11.95 2.64 -4.08
CA ARG A 440 -11.03 3.74 -3.71
C ARG A 440 -10.08 4.12 -4.84
N TYR A 441 -9.54 3.12 -5.54
CA TYR A 441 -8.69 3.30 -6.70
C TYR A 441 -9.45 3.98 -7.85
N LEU A 442 -10.62 3.46 -8.21
CA LEU A 442 -11.44 3.98 -9.32
C LEU A 442 -11.89 5.42 -9.06
N LEU A 443 -12.30 5.76 -7.83
CA LEU A 443 -12.65 7.14 -7.45
C LEU A 443 -11.47 8.11 -7.66
N GLU A 444 -10.24 7.70 -7.40
CA GLU A 444 -9.07 8.54 -7.64
C GLU A 444 -8.68 8.61 -9.12
N MET A 445 -8.86 7.52 -9.87
CA MET A 445 -8.71 7.50 -11.33
C MET A 445 -9.65 8.51 -11.98
N MET A 446 -10.92 8.60 -11.53
CA MET A 446 -11.88 9.64 -11.95
C MET A 446 -11.35 11.05 -11.74
N GLY A 447 -10.86 11.35 -10.53
CA GLY A 447 -10.28 12.66 -10.25
C GLY A 447 -9.06 12.97 -11.13
N SER A 448 -8.23 11.96 -11.40
CA SER A 448 -7.04 12.08 -12.26
C SER A 448 -7.39 12.36 -13.72
N MET A 449 -8.37 11.64 -14.26
CA MET A 449 -8.86 11.78 -15.63
C MET A 449 -9.43 13.18 -15.89
N LEU A 450 -10.39 13.63 -15.08
CA LEU A 450 -10.99 14.95 -15.21
C LEU A 450 -9.99 16.10 -15.04
N SER A 451 -9.00 15.92 -14.16
CA SER A 451 -7.98 16.95 -13.95
C SER A 451 -7.05 17.16 -15.14
N ARG A 452 -6.93 16.19 -16.03
CA ARG A 452 -6.14 16.32 -17.25
C ARG A 452 -6.94 16.93 -18.40
N GLU A 453 -8.23 16.68 -18.47
CA GLU A 453 -9.13 17.33 -19.46
C GLU A 453 -9.20 18.85 -19.27
N SER A 454 -9.02 19.32 -18.03
CA SER A 454 -9.01 20.73 -17.68
C SER A 454 -7.66 21.42 -17.93
N GLN A 455 -6.63 20.72 -18.43
CA GLN A 455 -5.31 21.28 -18.80
C GLN A 455 -5.19 21.31 -20.31
#